data_AF-A0A375IV46-F1
#
_entry.id   AF-A0A375IV46-F1
#
_cell.length_a   1.000
_cell.length_b   1.000
_cell.length_c   1.000
_cell.angle_alpha   90.00
_cell.angle_beta   90.00
_cell.angle_gamma   90.00
#
_symmetry.space_group_name_H-M   'P 1'
#
loop_
_entity.id
_entity.type
_entity.pdbx_description
1 polymer ?
#
loop_
_entity_poly.entity_id
_entity_poly.type
_entity_poly.pdbx_seq_one_letter_code
_entity_poly.pdbx_strand_id
1 'polypeptide(L)'
;MIPAAEAAKLLPRGKKVHTFIRVMAWMGADVAREKVLAAFESAKEVEVSKDAACLNHQLAIMMDGVRTYIDTNQKALRKQCPQLTVSGSANGPAR
;
A
#
# COMPACT_ATOMS: atom_id res chain seq x y z
N MET A 1 -9.21 8.19 -2.65
CA MET A 1 -9.48 6.78 -2.31
C MET A 1 -9.73 6.02 -3.60
N ILE A 2 -9.60 4.70 -3.58
CA ILE A 2 -9.90 3.81 -4.71
C ILE A 2 -10.79 2.64 -4.24
N PRO A 3 -11.63 2.05 -5.12
CA PRO A 3 -12.45 0.91 -4.74
C PRO A 3 -11.60 -0.27 -4.25
N ALA A 4 -12.12 -1.02 -3.27
CA ALA A 4 -11.45 -2.21 -2.70
C ALA A 4 -11.00 -3.22 -3.77
N ALA A 5 -11.82 -3.42 -4.80
CA ALA A 5 -11.51 -4.33 -5.90
C ALA A 5 -10.30 -3.86 -6.74
N GLU A 6 -10.12 -2.55 -6.92
CA GLU A 6 -8.93 -2.00 -7.60
C GLU A 6 -7.72 -2.06 -6.69
N ALA A 7 -7.87 -1.71 -5.41
CA ALA A 7 -6.79 -1.81 -4.42
C ALA A 7 -6.25 -3.25 -4.29
N ALA A 8 -7.12 -4.26 -4.33
CA ALA A 8 -6.73 -5.67 -4.26
C ALA A 8 -5.81 -6.11 -5.41
N LYS A 9 -5.97 -5.51 -6.61
CA LYS A 9 -5.11 -5.80 -7.78
C LYS A 9 -3.71 -5.21 -7.62
N LEU A 10 -3.55 -4.25 -6.72
CA LEU A 10 -2.27 -3.60 -6.44
C LEU A 10 -1.46 -4.35 -5.37
N LEU A 11 -1.99 -5.40 -4.75
CA LEU A 11 -1.23 -6.18 -3.77
C LEU A 11 -0.13 -7.04 -4.44
N PRO A 12 1.05 -7.20 -3.80
CA PRO A 12 2.06 -8.18 -4.21
C PRO A 12 1.49 -9.60 -4.31
N ARG A 13 2.07 -10.49 -5.14
CA ARG A 13 1.53 -11.85 -5.41
C ARG A 13 1.72 -12.88 -4.27
N GLY A 14 2.31 -12.48 -3.14
CA GLY A 14 2.60 -13.37 -2.01
C GLY A 14 1.38 -13.73 -1.15
N LYS A 15 1.54 -14.76 -0.31
CA LYS A 15 0.58 -15.14 0.76
C LYS A 15 0.62 -14.19 1.94
N LYS A 16 1.73 -13.48 2.11
CA LYS A 16 1.90 -12.42 3.10
C LYS A 16 2.13 -11.10 2.38
N VAL A 17 1.65 -10.03 2.99
CA VAL A 17 1.82 -8.66 2.53
C VAL A 17 2.52 -7.91 3.64
N HIS A 18 3.62 -7.24 3.30
CA HIS A 18 4.31 -6.39 4.25
C HIS A 18 3.46 -5.15 4.54
N THR A 19 3.46 -4.70 5.77
CA THR A 19 2.64 -3.58 6.22
C THR A 19 3.39 -2.73 7.22
N PHE A 20 3.03 -1.45 7.30
CA PHE A 20 3.51 -0.53 8.32
C PHE A 20 2.36 0.07 9.12
N ILE A 21 2.60 0.31 10.40
CA ILE A 21 1.79 1.23 11.22
C ILE A 21 2.68 2.37 11.72
N ARG A 22 2.08 3.51 12.06
CA ARG A 22 2.79 4.66 12.64
C ARG A 22 2.16 5.02 13.98
N VAL A 23 2.91 4.80 15.06
CA VAL A 23 2.50 5.16 16.43
C VAL A 23 3.51 6.16 17.02
N MET A 24 4.76 5.73 17.22
CA MET A 24 5.90 6.59 17.59
C MET A 24 7.05 6.51 16.57
N ALA A 25 7.24 5.33 15.99
CA ALA A 25 8.11 5.07 14.85
C ALA A 25 7.34 4.23 13.81
N TRP A 26 7.97 3.96 12.67
CA TRP A 26 7.46 2.99 11.71
C TRP A 26 7.65 1.58 12.26
N MET A 27 6.56 0.81 12.36
CA MET A 27 6.59 -0.58 12.76
C MET A 27 6.12 -1.45 11.61
N GLY A 28 7.03 -2.28 11.09
CA GLY A 28 6.79 -3.19 9.98
C GLY A 28 6.34 -4.57 10.45
N ALA A 29 5.36 -5.17 9.77
CA ALA A 29 4.92 -6.52 10.01
C ALA A 29 4.39 -7.18 8.73
N ASP A 30 4.53 -8.50 8.63
CA ASP A 30 3.92 -9.26 7.56
C ASP A 30 2.57 -9.82 8.02
N VAL A 31 1.51 -9.47 7.29
CA VAL A 31 0.15 -9.96 7.55
C VAL A 31 -0.28 -10.94 6.45
N ALA A 32 -1.19 -11.85 6.78
CA ALA A 32 -1.79 -12.73 5.79
C ALA A 32 -2.54 -11.89 4.74
N ARG A 33 -2.35 -12.22 3.45
CA ARG A 33 -3.00 -11.52 2.34
C ARG A 33 -4.52 -11.52 2.50
N GLU A 34 -5.08 -12.63 2.96
CA GLU A 34 -6.50 -12.83 3.20
C GLU A 34 -7.04 -11.83 4.21
N LYS A 35 -6.26 -11.50 5.26
CA LYS A 35 -6.62 -10.49 6.26
C LYS A 35 -6.68 -9.09 5.65
N VAL A 36 -5.74 -8.75 4.77
CA VAL A 36 -5.74 -7.46 4.05
C VAL A 36 -6.95 -7.37 3.12
N LEU A 37 -7.25 -8.44 2.38
CA LEU A 37 -8.41 -8.49 1.48
C LEU A 37 -9.73 -8.37 2.23
N ALA A 38 -9.88 -9.05 3.38
CA ALA A 38 -11.06 -8.92 4.22
C ALA A 38 -11.22 -7.49 4.76
N ALA A 39 -10.12 -6.83 5.14
CA ALA A 39 -10.15 -5.42 5.54
C ALA A 39 -10.59 -4.51 4.39
N PHE A 40 -10.07 -4.74 3.18
CA PHE A 40 -10.45 -4.00 1.97
C PHE A 40 -11.95 -4.15 1.68
N GLU A 41 -12.45 -5.38 1.72
CA GLU A 41 -13.87 -5.68 1.51
C GLU A 41 -14.76 -4.99 2.55
N SER A 42 -14.38 -5.05 3.83
CA SER A 42 -15.11 -4.38 4.91
C SER A 42 -15.15 -2.86 4.76
N ALA A 43 -14.05 -2.25 4.30
CA ALA A 43 -13.96 -0.80 4.14
C ALA A 43 -14.62 -0.27 2.86
N LYS A 44 -14.82 -1.14 1.84
CA LYS A 44 -15.33 -0.85 0.48
C LYS A 44 -14.42 0.04 -0.37
N GLU A 45 -13.74 1.00 0.25
CA GLU A 45 -12.76 1.88 -0.37
C GLU A 45 -11.46 1.88 0.43
N VAL A 46 -10.35 2.04 -0.28
CA VAL A 46 -9.00 2.06 0.29
C VAL A 46 -8.37 3.42 0.02
N GLU A 47 -7.71 3.98 1.02
CA GLU A 47 -7.02 5.25 0.87
C GLU A 47 -5.73 5.05 0.05
N VAL A 48 -5.44 6.02 -0.82
CA VAL A 48 -4.11 6.12 -1.43
C VAL A 48 -3.36 7.22 -0.70
N SER A 49 -2.35 6.83 0.07
CA SER A 49 -1.57 7.74 0.91
C SER A 49 -0.14 7.93 0.36
N LYS A 50 0.41 9.12 0.57
CA LYS A 50 1.81 9.44 0.29
C LYS A 50 2.73 9.23 1.49
N ASP A 51 2.18 9.00 2.69
CA ASP A 51 2.94 9.03 3.96
C ASP A 51 4.03 7.95 4.00
N ALA A 52 3.73 6.76 3.46
CA ALA A 52 4.62 5.62 3.39
C ALA A 52 5.00 5.25 1.93
N ALA A 53 4.71 6.15 0.98
CA ALA A 53 4.99 5.90 -0.44
C ALA A 53 6.49 5.75 -0.73
N CYS A 54 7.36 6.42 0.06
CA CYS A 54 8.82 6.25 -0.02
C CYS A 54 9.28 4.83 0.35
N LEU A 55 8.43 4.06 1.03
CA LEU A 55 8.66 2.66 1.38
C LEU A 55 7.86 1.70 0.47
N ASN A 56 7.31 2.17 -0.66
CA ASN A 56 6.42 1.40 -1.56
C ASN A 56 5.06 1.02 -0.95
N HIS A 57 4.61 1.74 0.08
CA HIS A 57 3.31 1.52 0.71
C HIS A 57 2.38 2.69 0.42
N GLN A 58 1.69 2.63 -0.72
CA GLN A 58 0.79 3.69 -1.18
C GLN A 58 -0.66 3.46 -0.76
N LEU A 59 -1.01 2.26 -0.30
CA LEU A 59 -2.36 1.95 0.18
C LEU A 59 -2.41 2.10 1.70
N ALA A 60 -3.46 2.71 2.22
CA ALA A 60 -3.70 2.82 3.66
C ALA A 60 -5.15 2.44 3.98
N ILE A 61 -5.34 1.70 5.07
CA ILE A 61 -6.65 1.27 5.53
C ILE A 61 -6.66 1.05 7.05
N MET A 62 -7.82 1.17 7.67
CA MET A 62 -8.00 0.80 9.07
C MET A 62 -8.08 -0.72 9.20
N MET A 63 -7.15 -1.31 9.95
CA MET A 63 -7.14 -2.73 10.31
C MET A 63 -7.02 -2.83 11.83
N ASP A 64 -7.92 -3.59 12.47
CA ASP A 64 -7.93 -3.77 13.92
C ASP A 64 -7.89 -2.45 14.73
N GLY A 65 -8.54 -1.41 14.22
CA GLY A 65 -8.55 -0.08 14.84
C GLY A 65 -7.27 0.75 14.63
N VAL A 66 -6.31 0.27 13.84
CA VAL A 66 -5.04 0.95 13.55
C VAL A 66 -4.92 1.25 12.06
N ARG A 67 -4.49 2.47 11.73
CA ARG A 67 -4.17 2.86 10.35
C ARG A 67 -2.93 2.10 9.88
N THR A 68 -3.14 1.22 8.92
CA THR A 68 -2.14 0.31 8.38
C THR A 68 -1.86 0.65 6.92
N TYR A 69 -0.58 0.88 6.62
CA TYR A 69 -0.05 1.12 5.29
C TYR A 69 0.36 -0.22 4.69
N ILE A 70 0.00 -0.47 3.43
CA ILE A 70 0.08 -1.79 2.80
C ILE A 70 1.10 -1.76 1.66
N ASP A 71 1.99 -2.75 1.62
CA ASP A 71 2.94 -2.92 0.54
C ASP A 71 2.20 -3.04 -0.78
N THR A 72 2.70 -2.31 -1.78
CA THR A 72 2.02 -2.12 -3.04
C THR A 72 2.92 -2.58 -4.18
N ASN A 73 2.37 -3.37 -5.09
CA ASN A 73 3.05 -3.78 -6.30
C ASN A 73 3.25 -2.58 -7.23
N GLN A 74 4.46 -2.03 -7.23
CA GLN A 74 4.81 -0.82 -7.99
C GLN A 74 4.62 -0.98 -9.50
N LYS A 75 4.75 -2.21 -10.05
CA LYS A 75 4.49 -2.48 -11.47
C LYS A 75 2.99 -2.39 -11.78
N ALA A 76 2.14 -2.95 -10.91
CA ALA A 76 0.69 -2.87 -11.05
C ALA A 76 0.19 -1.43 -10.85
N LEU A 77 0.75 -0.72 -9.87
CA LEU A 77 0.43 0.69 -9.60
C LEU A 77 0.71 1.58 -10.80
N ARG A 78 1.90 1.47 -11.42
CA ARG A 78 2.25 2.21 -12.65
C ARG A 78 1.29 1.94 -13.81
N LYS A 79 0.81 0.71 -13.94
CA LYS A 79 -0.09 0.32 -15.03
C LYS A 79 -1.53 0.78 -14.81
N GLN A 80 -2.04 0.64 -13.58
CA GLN A 80 -3.46 0.87 -13.28
C GLN A 80 -3.74 2.29 -12.83
N CYS A 81 -2.76 2.94 -12.19
CA CYS A 81 -2.91 4.27 -11.64
C CYS A 81 -1.62 5.10 -11.85
N PRO A 82 -1.26 5.44 -13.11
CA PRO A 82 -0.07 6.23 -13.41
C PRO A 82 -0.06 7.62 -12.74
N GLN A 83 -1.23 8.16 -12.39
CA GLN A 83 -1.34 9.41 -11.61
C GLN A 83 -0.95 9.24 -10.14
N LEU A 84 -1.00 8.02 -9.60
CA LEU A 84 -0.65 7.72 -8.21
C LEU A 84 0.84 7.37 -8.06
N THR A 85 1.54 7.18 -9.18
CA THR A 85 3.00 7.13 -9.20
C THR A 85 3.51 8.56 -9.08
N VAL A 86 3.39 9.14 -7.89
CA VAL A 86 4.01 10.43 -7.62
C VAL A 86 5.50 10.29 -7.92
N SER A 87 5.94 11.11 -8.86
CA SER A 87 7.28 11.20 -9.42
C SER A 87 8.36 11.17 -8.33
N GLY A 88 9.07 10.04 -8.23
CA GLY A 88 10.45 10.09 -7.78
C GLY A 88 11.28 10.70 -8.91
N SER A 89 11.39 12.03 -8.96
CA SER A 89 12.43 12.67 -9.76
C SER A 89 13.71 12.77 -8.93
N ALA A 90 14.83 12.43 -9.57
CA ALA A 90 16.22 12.59 -9.16
C ALA A 90 16.78 11.62 -8.11
N ASN A 91 17.24 10.45 -8.58
CA ASN A 91 18.64 10.07 -8.40
C ASN A 91 19.05 9.23 -9.61
N GLY A 92 19.54 9.91 -10.65
CA GLY A 92 20.40 9.25 -11.62
C GLY A 92 21.68 8.80 -10.91
N PRO A 93 22.34 7.72 -11.36
CA PRO A 93 23.69 7.49 -10.90
C PRO A 93 24.58 8.57 -11.51
N ALA A 94 25.09 9.46 -10.67
CA ALA A 94 26.38 10.06 -10.94
C ALA A 94 27.41 8.95 -10.74
N ARG A 95 27.72 8.24 -11.83
CA ARG A 95 29.03 7.67 -12.22
C ARG A 95 28.85 6.63 -13.32
#